data_AF-A0A7L0N7D1-F1
#
_entry.id   AF-A0A7L0N7D1-F1
#
_cell.length_a   1.000
_cell.length_b   1.000
_cell.length_c   1.000
_cell.angle_alpha   90.00
_cell.angle_beta   90.00
_cell.angle_gamma   90.00
#
_symmetry.space_group_name_H-M   'P 1'
#
loop_
_entity.id
_entity.type
_entity.pdbx_description
1 polymer ?
#
loop_
_entity_poly.entity_id
_entity_poly.type
_entity_poly.pdbx_seq_one_letter_code
_entity_poly.pdbx_strand_id
1 'polypeptide(L)'
;GRSRPALCEARSRTAVIVPHRNREAHLGHLLYYLHPFLQRQQLHYGIYVVHQAGNSTFNRAKLLNVGVKEALKDEDWDCLFLHDVDLIPENDHNLYTCDPWNPKHVSVAMNKFGYSLPYPQYFGGVSALTPDQYMKINGFPNEYWGWGGEDDDIATRWATAG
;
A
#
# COMPACT_ATOMS: atom_id res chain seq x y z
N GLY A 1 12.90 8.38 4.58
CA GLY A 1 11.54 8.28 5.15
C GLY A 1 11.40 7.03 6.01
N ARG A 2 12.12 6.94 7.13
CA ARG A 2 11.93 5.91 8.15
C ARG A 2 11.69 6.61 9.48
N SER A 3 10.87 6.02 10.34
CA SER A 3 10.59 6.55 11.68
C SER A 3 10.19 5.40 12.60
N ARG A 4 10.50 5.54 13.88
CA ARG A 4 10.06 4.65 14.96
C ARG A 4 9.81 5.47 16.22
N PRO A 5 8.93 5.03 17.15
CA PRO A 5 8.71 5.75 18.40
C PRO A 5 10.00 5.83 19.23
N ALA A 6 10.24 6.95 19.90
CA ALA A 6 11.44 7.16 20.71
C ALA A 6 11.29 6.64 22.15
N LEU A 7 10.06 6.56 22.65
CA LEU A 7 9.74 6.30 24.06
C LEU A 7 9.10 4.92 24.30
N CYS A 8 8.85 4.16 23.24
CA CYS A 8 8.25 2.83 23.32
C CYS A 8 8.70 1.97 22.14
N GLU A 9 8.49 0.67 22.26
CA GLU A 9 8.63 -0.26 21.15
C GLU A 9 7.36 -0.24 20.29
N ALA A 10 7.51 -0.14 18.97
CA ALA A 10 6.39 -0.18 18.05
C ALA A 10 5.78 -1.59 18.03
N ARG A 11 4.45 -1.68 18.07
CA ARG A 11 3.72 -2.96 17.98
C ARG A 11 3.71 -3.56 16.58
N SER A 12 4.03 -2.76 15.56
CA SER A 12 4.00 -3.19 14.16
C SER A 12 5.03 -2.42 13.35
N ARG A 13 5.71 -3.16 12.47
CA ARG A 13 6.64 -2.65 11.46
C ARG A 13 5.93 -2.63 10.11
N THR A 14 5.72 -1.44 9.55
CA THR A 14 4.98 -1.25 8.30
C THR A 14 5.87 -0.67 7.18
N ALA A 15 6.00 -1.40 6.08
CA ALA A 15 6.52 -0.85 4.83
C ALA A 15 5.37 -0.24 4.03
N VAL A 16 5.46 1.04 3.65
CA VAL A 16 4.52 1.70 2.74
C VAL A 16 5.16 1.78 1.36
N ILE A 17 4.61 1.08 0.40
CA ILE A 17 5.08 0.98 -0.98
C ILE A 17 4.19 1.85 -1.87
N VAL A 18 4.81 2.83 -2.52
CA VAL A 18 4.13 3.83 -3.35
C VAL A 18 4.64 3.73 -4.79
N PRO A 19 3.86 3.21 -5.74
CA PRO A 19 4.24 3.19 -7.15
C PRO A 19 4.13 4.61 -7.71
N HIS A 20 5.16 5.09 -8.41
CA HIS A 20 5.28 6.51 -8.76
C HIS A 20 5.89 6.74 -10.14
N ARG A 21 5.37 7.76 -10.85
CA ARG A 21 6.03 8.41 -11.99
C ARG A 21 5.32 9.73 -12.32
N ASN A 22 6.06 10.83 -12.50
CA ASN A 22 5.55 12.14 -12.94
C ASN A 22 4.36 12.65 -12.10
N ARG A 23 4.42 12.47 -10.77
CA ARG A 23 3.36 12.83 -9.81
C ARG A 23 3.94 13.53 -8.58
N GLU A 24 5.00 14.31 -8.77
CA GLU A 24 5.81 14.93 -7.69
C GLU A 24 4.95 15.80 -6.78
N ALA A 25 3.97 16.53 -7.34
CA ALA A 25 3.03 17.31 -6.55
C ALA A 25 2.18 16.43 -5.61
N HIS A 26 1.64 15.32 -6.12
CA HIS A 26 0.87 14.38 -5.28
C HIS A 26 1.76 13.73 -4.22
N LEU A 27 2.97 13.33 -4.60
CA LEU A 27 3.95 12.77 -3.66
C LEU A 27 4.29 13.75 -2.54
N GLY A 28 4.47 15.03 -2.86
CA GLY A 28 4.69 16.08 -1.86
C GLY A 28 3.54 16.18 -0.85
N HIS A 29 2.29 16.18 -1.33
CA HIS A 29 1.11 16.19 -0.45
C HIS A 29 1.01 14.89 0.37
N LEU A 30 1.21 13.73 -0.26
CA LEU A 30 1.19 12.45 0.44
C LEU A 30 2.18 12.45 1.60
N LEU A 31 3.44 12.80 1.36
CA LEU A 31 4.47 12.79 2.40
C LEU A 31 4.19 13.81 3.50
N TYR A 32 3.65 14.98 3.15
CA TYR A 32 3.26 16.01 4.13
C TYR A 32 2.22 15.49 5.13
N TYR A 33 1.19 14.77 4.66
CA TYR A 33 0.13 14.25 5.53
C TYR A 33 0.47 12.90 6.16
N LEU A 34 1.10 12.00 5.41
CA LEU A 34 1.31 10.61 5.81
C LEU A 34 2.38 10.47 6.90
N HIS A 35 3.44 11.28 6.88
CA HIS A 35 4.49 11.20 7.91
C HIS A 35 3.95 11.47 9.33
N PRO A 36 3.27 12.60 9.60
CA PRO A 36 2.66 12.86 10.90
C PRO A 36 1.59 11.82 11.27
N PHE A 37 0.80 11.37 10.28
CA PHE A 37 -0.22 10.34 10.46
C PHE A 37 0.37 9.03 11.02
N LEU A 38 1.40 8.49 10.37
CA LEU A 38 2.05 7.23 10.80
C LEU A 38 2.77 7.38 12.15
N GLN A 39 3.33 8.57 12.43
CA GLN A 39 3.97 8.87 13.71
C GLN A 39 2.97 8.88 14.87
N ARG A 40 1.77 9.45 14.68
CA ARG A 40 0.71 9.43 15.71
C ARG A 40 0.22 8.01 16.02
N GLN A 41 0.30 7.11 15.03
CA GLN A 41 0.01 5.69 15.22
C GLN A 41 1.15 4.89 15.88
N GLN A 42 2.27 5.56 16.22
CA GLN A 42 3.42 4.95 16.90
C GLN A 42 4.00 3.73 16.15
N LEU A 43 4.02 3.78 14.81
CA LEU A 43 4.55 2.71 13.97
C LEU A 43 6.07 2.80 13.83
N HIS A 44 6.73 1.66 13.71
CA HIS A 44 8.02 1.58 13.02
C HIS A 44 7.71 1.45 11.54
N TYR A 45 8.07 2.42 10.72
CA TYR A 45 7.73 2.38 9.30
C TYR A 45 8.84 2.85 8.39
N GLY A 46 8.77 2.41 7.13
CA GLY A 46 9.56 2.90 6.01
C GLY A 46 8.66 3.21 4.81
N ILE A 47 8.90 4.31 4.12
CA ILE A 47 8.20 4.67 2.87
C ILE A 47 9.13 4.41 1.68
N TYR A 48 8.67 3.57 0.75
CA TYR A 48 9.36 3.13 -0.45
C TYR A 48 8.64 3.70 -1.68
N VAL A 49 9.20 4.75 -2.27
CA VAL A 49 8.69 5.32 -3.52
C VAL A 49 9.34 4.58 -4.69
N VAL A 50 8.56 3.77 -5.40
CA VAL A 50 9.03 2.94 -6.51
C VAL A 50 8.81 3.68 -7.83
N HIS A 51 9.88 4.31 -8.33
CA HIS A 51 9.81 5.11 -9.54
C HIS A 51 9.95 4.26 -10.80
N GLN A 52 8.97 4.34 -11.72
CA GLN A 52 9.09 3.73 -13.05
C GLN A 52 9.91 4.62 -13.98
N ALA A 53 11.08 4.16 -14.40
CA ALA A 53 11.90 4.88 -15.37
C ALA A 53 11.30 4.84 -16.78
N GLY A 54 11.57 5.90 -17.56
CA GLY A 54 11.16 6.01 -18.96
C GLY A 54 9.67 6.29 -19.17
N ASN A 55 9.26 6.28 -20.44
CA ASN A 55 7.94 6.75 -20.88
C ASN A 55 6.98 5.62 -21.30
N SER A 56 7.36 4.35 -21.11
CA SER A 56 6.49 3.19 -21.39
C SER A 56 5.22 3.22 -20.54
N THR A 57 4.19 2.47 -20.90
CA THR A 57 2.94 2.40 -20.13
C THR A 57 3.22 2.11 -18.65
N PHE A 58 2.50 2.80 -17.76
CA PHE A 58 2.67 2.61 -16.32
C PHE A 58 2.18 1.21 -15.91
N ASN A 59 2.87 0.56 -14.97
CA ASN A 59 2.47 -0.74 -14.45
C ASN A 59 2.48 -0.70 -12.93
N ARG A 60 1.31 -0.42 -12.36
CA ARG A 60 1.12 -0.24 -10.92
C ARG A 60 1.48 -1.50 -10.13
N ALA A 61 0.85 -2.64 -10.45
CA ALA A 61 1.05 -3.90 -9.75
C ALA A 61 2.50 -4.39 -9.79
N LYS A 62 3.18 -4.25 -10.94
CA LYS A 62 4.60 -4.62 -11.07
C LYS A 62 5.51 -3.75 -10.22
N LEU A 63 5.25 -2.45 -10.12
CA LEU A 63 6.02 -1.57 -9.23
C LEU A 63 5.78 -1.89 -7.76
N LEU A 64 4.55 -2.26 -7.39
CA LEU A 64 4.27 -2.75 -6.04
C LEU A 64 5.08 -4.02 -5.74
N ASN A 65 5.16 -4.97 -6.68
CA ASN A 65 6.00 -6.17 -6.54
C ASN A 65 7.49 -5.84 -6.36
N VAL A 66 8.02 -4.90 -7.16
CA VAL A 66 9.40 -4.42 -6.99
C VAL A 66 9.58 -3.81 -5.61
N GLY A 67 8.67 -2.95 -5.18
CA GLY A 67 8.74 -2.30 -3.88
C GLY A 67 8.70 -3.28 -2.71
N VAL A 68 7.81 -4.28 -2.75
CA VAL A 68 7.78 -5.35 -1.74
C VAL A 68 9.10 -6.10 -1.71
N LYS A 69 9.60 -6.53 -2.88
CA LYS A 69 10.86 -7.27 -2.97
C LYS A 69 12.04 -6.48 -2.42
N GLU A 70 12.13 -5.18 -2.68
CA GLU A 70 13.21 -4.34 -2.18
C GLU A 70 13.03 -4.00 -0.69
N ALA A 71 11.80 -3.73 -0.24
CA ALA A 71 11.52 -3.45 1.18
C ALA A 71 11.88 -4.63 2.09
N LEU A 72 11.62 -5.87 1.66
CA LEU A 72 11.95 -7.08 2.41
C LEU A 72 13.45 -7.38 2.50
N LYS A 73 14.31 -6.68 1.76
CA LYS A 73 15.78 -6.76 1.95
C LYS A 73 16.27 -5.84 3.06
N ASP A 74 15.50 -4.81 3.38
CA ASP A 74 15.90 -3.73 4.26
C ASP A 74 15.58 -4.00 5.73
N GLU A 75 14.49 -4.73 6.00
CA GLU A 75 13.95 -5.01 7.33
C GLU A 75 12.94 -6.17 7.25
N ASP A 76 12.78 -6.91 8.34
CA ASP A 76 11.69 -7.89 8.51
C ASP A 76 10.38 -7.14 8.79
N TRP A 77 9.69 -6.67 7.76
CA TRP A 77 8.42 -5.97 7.91
C TRP A 77 7.30 -6.90 8.36
N ASP A 78 6.46 -6.46 9.29
CA ASP A 78 5.26 -7.22 9.70
C ASP A 78 4.09 -6.98 8.74
N CYS A 79 4.11 -5.84 8.06
CA CYS A 79 3.01 -5.39 7.22
C CYS A 79 3.47 -4.63 5.97
N LEU A 80 2.84 -4.93 4.84
CA LEU A 80 3.06 -4.27 3.56
C LEU A 80 1.81 -3.43 3.22
N PHE A 81 1.97 -2.12 3.18
CA PHE A 81 0.95 -1.16 2.74
C PHE A 81 1.19 -0.77 1.29
N LEU A 82 0.25 -1.09 0.41
CA LEU A 82 0.36 -0.89 -1.02
C LEU A 82 -0.54 0.28 -1.40
N HIS A 83 0.07 1.41 -1.75
CA HIS A 83 -0.55 2.70 -1.53
C HIS A 83 -0.46 3.61 -2.76
N ASP A 84 -1.60 4.03 -3.31
CA ASP A 84 -1.64 5.00 -4.40
C ASP A 84 -1.15 6.38 -3.94
N VAL A 85 -0.40 7.08 -4.80
CA VAL A 85 0.25 8.35 -4.42
C VAL A 85 -0.73 9.50 -4.14
N ASP A 86 -1.98 9.38 -4.62
CA ASP A 86 -3.00 10.44 -4.61
C ASP A 86 -4.13 10.19 -3.59
N LEU A 87 -3.96 9.22 -2.69
CA LEU A 87 -4.91 8.97 -1.60
C LEU A 87 -4.34 9.42 -0.26
N ILE A 88 -5.15 10.11 0.55
CA ILE A 88 -4.77 10.58 1.88
C ILE A 88 -5.84 10.08 2.87
N PRO A 89 -5.45 9.44 3.98
CA PRO A 89 -6.42 9.05 5.00
C PRO A 89 -6.98 10.28 5.72
N GLU A 90 -8.30 10.38 5.83
CA GLU A 90 -8.98 11.50 6.51
C GLU A 90 -9.08 11.31 8.03
N ASN A 91 -8.81 10.10 8.54
CA ASN A 91 -8.98 9.76 9.95
C ASN A 91 -7.85 8.85 10.47
N ASP A 92 -7.16 9.29 11.53
CA ASP A 92 -6.05 8.59 12.17
C ASP A 92 -6.43 7.25 12.81
N HIS A 93 -7.72 6.99 13.02
CA HIS A 93 -8.21 5.68 13.50
C HIS A 93 -8.17 4.60 12.40
N ASN A 94 -7.92 4.97 11.14
CA ASN A 94 -7.63 4.00 10.09
C ASN A 94 -6.18 3.51 10.22
N LEU A 95 -5.97 2.50 11.06
CA LEU A 95 -4.62 2.03 11.42
C LEU A 95 -3.83 1.47 10.23
N TYR A 96 -2.58 1.89 10.09
CA TYR A 96 -1.65 1.40 9.08
C TYR A 96 -0.90 0.14 9.56
N THR A 97 -1.69 -0.85 9.95
CA THR A 97 -1.26 -2.19 10.37
C THR A 97 -2.07 -3.24 9.61
N CYS A 98 -1.50 -4.44 9.48
CA CYS A 98 -2.14 -5.55 8.79
C CYS A 98 -3.08 -6.30 9.74
N ASP A 99 -4.13 -6.89 9.17
CA ASP A 99 -4.90 -7.92 9.84
C ASP A 99 -4.19 -9.27 9.61
N PRO A 100 -3.98 -10.10 10.65
CA PRO A 100 -3.20 -11.33 10.49
C PRO A 100 -3.96 -12.43 9.74
N TRP A 101 -5.29 -12.35 9.63
CA TRP A 101 -6.11 -13.39 9.00
C TRP A 101 -6.45 -13.06 7.56
N ASN A 102 -6.71 -11.79 7.23
CA ASN A 102 -7.15 -11.38 5.89
C ASN A 102 -6.43 -10.12 5.40
N PRO A 103 -6.21 -9.97 4.08
CA PRO A 103 -5.86 -8.69 3.47
C PRO A 103 -6.87 -7.61 3.84
N LYS A 104 -6.34 -6.46 4.22
CA LYS A 104 -7.14 -5.31 4.63
C LYS A 104 -7.29 -4.36 3.45
N HIS A 105 -8.53 -4.05 3.06
CA HIS A 105 -8.82 -2.90 2.20
C HIS A 105 -8.93 -1.65 3.08
N VAL A 106 -8.13 -0.62 2.81
CA VAL A 106 -7.94 0.52 3.70
C VAL A 106 -8.70 1.75 3.18
N SER A 107 -8.75 1.92 1.86
CA SER A 107 -9.44 3.02 1.19
C SER A 107 -10.89 2.66 0.83
N VAL A 108 -11.69 2.29 1.82
CA VAL A 108 -13.07 1.78 1.64
C VAL A 108 -14.11 2.86 1.30
N ALA A 109 -13.83 4.11 1.66
CA ALA A 109 -14.76 5.24 1.51
C ALA A 109 -14.00 6.46 0.96
N MET A 110 -13.76 6.46 -0.35
CA MET A 110 -13.06 7.56 -1.02
C MET A 110 -14.03 8.66 -1.45
N ASN A 111 -13.65 9.93 -1.29
CA ASN A 111 -14.45 11.09 -1.69
C ASN A 111 -14.87 11.05 -3.17
N LYS A 112 -14.00 10.60 -4.08
CA LYS A 112 -14.26 10.46 -5.52
C LYS A 112 -15.40 9.47 -5.84
N PHE A 113 -15.75 8.61 -4.89
CA PHE A 113 -16.86 7.65 -4.99
C PHE A 113 -18.00 8.00 -4.01
N GLY A 114 -18.07 9.25 -3.54
CA GLY A 114 -19.11 9.69 -2.61
C GLY A 114 -19.06 8.96 -1.26
N TYR A 115 -17.84 8.66 -0.77
CA TYR A 115 -17.61 7.91 0.47
C TYR A 115 -18.29 6.53 0.52
N SER A 116 -18.50 5.94 -0.66
CA SER A 116 -19.09 4.61 -0.81
C SER A 116 -18.14 3.72 -1.62
N LEU A 117 -18.17 2.42 -1.31
CA LEU A 117 -17.39 1.45 -2.07
C LEU A 117 -17.99 1.29 -3.48
N PRO A 118 -17.19 1.29 -4.56
CA PRO A 118 -17.72 1.14 -5.93
C PRO A 118 -18.51 -0.16 -6.14
N TYR A 119 -18.01 -1.26 -5.58
CA TYR A 119 -18.63 -2.58 -5.56
C TYR A 119 -17.98 -3.45 -4.46
N PRO A 120 -18.64 -4.50 -3.95
CA PRO A 120 -18.19 -5.24 -2.77
C PRO A 120 -16.77 -5.83 -2.83
N GLN A 121 -16.31 -6.21 -4.02
CA GLN A 121 -15.00 -6.84 -4.24
C GLN A 121 -13.89 -5.82 -4.55
N TYR A 122 -14.19 -4.52 -4.59
CA TYR A 122 -13.22 -3.49 -4.95
C TYR A 122 -12.03 -3.48 -3.98
N PHE A 123 -10.82 -3.66 -4.50
CA PHE A 123 -9.59 -3.75 -3.71
C PHE A 123 -8.50 -2.74 -4.14
N GLY A 124 -8.88 -1.75 -4.96
CA GLY A 124 -8.01 -0.68 -5.43
C GLY A 124 -7.75 0.43 -4.41
N GLY A 125 -6.81 1.32 -4.72
CA GLY A 125 -6.41 2.43 -3.86
C GLY A 125 -5.31 2.06 -2.87
N VAL A 126 -5.70 1.84 -1.61
CA VAL A 126 -4.79 1.46 -0.53
C VAL A 126 -5.24 0.13 0.09
N SER A 127 -4.33 -0.84 0.12
CA SER A 127 -4.54 -2.13 0.77
C SER A 127 -3.33 -2.52 1.61
N ALA A 128 -3.53 -3.48 2.51
CA ALA A 128 -2.48 -4.00 3.37
C ALA A 128 -2.51 -5.52 3.44
N LEU A 129 -1.32 -6.12 3.34
CA LEU A 129 -1.10 -7.56 3.44
C LEU A 129 0.11 -7.84 4.32
N THR A 130 0.06 -8.88 5.14
CA THR A 130 1.29 -9.40 5.74
C THR A 130 2.20 -9.96 4.64
N PRO A 131 3.53 -10.04 4.85
CA PRO A 131 4.40 -10.71 3.89
C PRO A 131 3.93 -12.12 3.56
N ASP A 132 3.46 -12.88 4.55
CA ASP A 132 2.94 -14.24 4.33
C ASP A 132 1.69 -14.26 3.44
N GLN A 133 0.72 -13.38 3.69
CA GLN A 133 -0.48 -13.24 2.84
C GLN A 133 -0.09 -12.86 1.41
N TYR A 134 0.87 -11.94 1.26
CA TYR A 134 1.37 -11.51 -0.04
C TYR A 134 2.08 -12.64 -0.80
N MET A 135 2.91 -13.44 -0.12
CA MET A 135 3.59 -14.59 -0.72
C MET A 135 2.60 -15.72 -1.06
N LYS A 136 1.56 -15.92 -0.23
CA LYS A 136 0.51 -16.93 -0.45
C LYS A 136 -0.20 -16.74 -1.79
N ILE A 137 -0.42 -15.49 -2.21
CA ILE A 137 -1.04 -15.16 -3.51
C ILE A 137 -0.03 -15.01 -4.67
N ASN A 138 1.25 -15.34 -4.42
CA ASN A 138 2.36 -15.13 -5.35
C ASN A 138 2.48 -13.67 -5.82
N GLY A 139 2.31 -12.73 -4.89
CA GLY A 139 2.31 -11.30 -5.19
C GLY A 139 1.22 -10.88 -6.19
N PHE A 140 1.44 -9.74 -6.84
CA PHE A 140 0.48 -9.13 -7.76
C PHE A 140 0.80 -9.48 -9.22
N PRO A 141 -0.16 -9.41 -10.16
CA PRO A 141 0.12 -9.68 -11.57
C PRO A 141 1.10 -8.65 -12.17
N ASN A 142 1.92 -9.07 -13.12
CA ASN A 142 2.90 -8.19 -13.80
C ASN A 142 2.45 -7.79 -15.22
N GLU A 143 1.34 -8.34 -15.69
CA GLU A 143 0.87 -8.30 -17.07
C GLU A 143 -0.08 -7.12 -17.34
N TYR A 144 -0.56 -6.44 -16.29
CA TYR A 144 -1.45 -5.29 -16.39
C TYR A 144 -0.66 -4.01 -16.68
N TRP A 145 -0.68 -3.59 -17.96
CA TRP A 145 -0.08 -2.33 -18.42
C TRP A 145 -1.19 -1.32 -18.71
N GLY A 146 -1.23 -0.23 -17.94
CA GLY A 146 -2.25 0.80 -18.07
C GLY A 146 -3.20 0.82 -16.87
N TRP A 147 -4.43 1.25 -17.11
CA TRP A 147 -5.44 1.42 -16.07
C TRP A 147 -6.38 0.23 -15.98
N GLY A 148 -6.49 -0.36 -14.79
CA GLY A 148 -7.61 -1.19 -14.36
C GLY A 148 -7.41 -2.70 -14.49
N GLY A 149 -8.14 -3.42 -13.65
CA GLY A 149 -8.27 -4.88 -13.64
C GLY A 149 -7.21 -5.58 -12.81
N GLU A 150 -6.12 -4.92 -12.44
CA GLU A 150 -5.09 -5.55 -11.62
C GLU A 150 -5.55 -5.74 -10.17
N ASP A 151 -6.35 -4.81 -9.64
CA ASP A 151 -6.96 -4.87 -8.32
C ASP A 151 -8.03 -5.96 -8.20
N ASP A 152 -8.83 -6.16 -9.26
CA ASP A 152 -9.79 -7.26 -9.34
C ASP A 152 -9.09 -8.64 -9.43
N ASP A 153 -7.95 -8.72 -10.14
CA ASP A 153 -7.12 -9.94 -10.17
C ASP A 153 -6.54 -10.24 -8.79
N ILE A 154 -6.05 -9.21 -8.08
CA ILE A 154 -5.56 -9.35 -6.70
C ILE A 154 -6.66 -9.87 -5.76
N ALA A 155 -7.86 -9.29 -5.83
CA ALA A 155 -9.00 -9.74 -5.04
C ALA A 155 -9.33 -11.22 -5.35
N THR A 156 -9.32 -11.60 -6.63
CA THR A 156 -9.56 -12.97 -7.08
C THR A 156 -8.48 -13.94 -6.58
N ARG A 157 -7.20 -13.56 -6.66
CA ARG A 157 -6.09 -14.36 -6.15
C ARG A 157 -6.27 -14.67 -4.66
N TRP A 158 -6.61 -13.66 -3.86
CA TRP A 158 -6.88 -13.90 -2.44
C TRP A 158 -8.08 -14.83 -2.23
N ALA A 159 -9.20 -14.58 -2.91
CA ALA A 159 -10.41 -15.40 -2.77
C ALA A 159 -10.19 -16.88 -3.16
N THR A 160 -9.23 -17.16 -4.04
CA THR A 160 -8.90 -18.52 -4.49
C THR A 160 -7.71 -19.16 -3.76
N ALA A 161 -7.03 -18.42 -2.88
CA ALA A 161 -5.81 -18.88 -2.23
C ALA A 161 -6.02 -19.90 -1.09
N GLY A 162 -7.27 -20.26 -0.77
CA GLY A 162 -7.63 -21.26 0.25
C GLY A 162 -7.58 -20.71 1.66
#